data_AF-A0A2U1VKJ9-F1
#
_entry.id   AF-A0A2U1VKJ9-F1
#
_cell.length_a   1.000
_cell.length_b   1.000
_cell.length_c   1.000
_cell.angle_alpha   90.00
_cell.angle_beta   90.00
_cell.angle_gamma   90.00
#
_symmetry.space_group_name_H-M   'P 1'
#
loop_
_entity.id
_entity.type
_entity.pdbx_description
1 polymer ?
#
loop_
_entity_poly.entity_id
_entity_poly.type
_entity_poly.pdbx_seq_one_letter_code
_entity_poly.pdbx_strand_id
1 'polypeptide(L)'
;MVEADHPRLSITRQCELVSISLSSYYGPAKGDPAENLELMRLIDGQFLETPWYGSRQMTRHLRRHGHQVNRKRVRRLMVRMGLQAVYQRPKTTVPHPEHKIWPYLLRDLTIDRPDQVWCSDLVDFANHKLFDGHQGQR
;
A
#
# COMPACT_ATOMS: atom_id res chain seq x y z
N MET A 1 -28.66 21.42 2.07
CA MET A 1 -29.42 20.16 2.28
C MET A 1 -30.57 20.17 1.28
N VAL A 2 -30.86 19.06 0.57
CA VAL A 2 -31.94 18.99 -0.44
C VAL A 2 -33.22 18.50 0.23
N GLU A 3 -34.33 19.23 0.08
CA GLU A 3 -35.62 18.96 0.71
C GLU A 3 -36.69 18.65 -0.33
N ALA A 4 -37.40 17.53 -0.16
CA ALA A 4 -38.41 17.07 -1.10
C ALA A 4 -39.65 17.99 -1.14
N ASP A 5 -40.03 18.58 -0.01
CA ASP A 5 -41.22 19.42 0.15
C ASP A 5 -40.94 20.93 0.02
N HIS A 6 -39.85 21.32 -0.67
CA HIS A 6 -39.50 22.72 -0.78
C HIS A 6 -40.52 23.50 -1.63
N PRO A 7 -41.18 24.54 -1.09
CA PRO A 7 -42.36 25.18 -1.72
C PRO A 7 -42.07 26.04 -2.97
N ARG A 8 -40.81 26.13 -3.41
CA ARG A 8 -40.34 27.06 -4.45
C ARG A 8 -39.29 26.48 -5.39
N LEU A 9 -38.61 25.40 -5.00
CA LEU A 9 -37.48 24.86 -5.74
C LEU A 9 -37.69 23.37 -5.97
N SER A 10 -37.66 22.95 -7.23
CA SER A 10 -37.69 21.52 -7.57
C SER A 10 -36.43 20.82 -7.05
N ILE A 11 -36.53 19.51 -6.79
CA ILE A 11 -35.39 18.68 -6.37
C ILE A 11 -34.22 18.83 -7.35
N THR A 12 -34.50 18.89 -8.66
CA THR A 12 -33.48 19.15 -9.69
C THR A 12 -32.75 20.46 -9.47
N ARG A 13 -33.48 21.55 -9.19
CA ARG A 13 -32.89 22.86 -8.97
C ARG A 13 -32.07 22.91 -7.69
N GLN A 14 -32.53 22.23 -6.64
CA GLN A 14 -31.80 22.11 -5.39
C GLN A 14 -30.50 21.29 -5.57
N CYS A 15 -30.54 20.20 -6.32
CA CYS A 15 -29.36 19.41 -6.67
C CYS A 15 -28.33 20.21 -7.49
N GLU A 16 -28.78 21.03 -8.46
CA GLU A 16 -27.91 21.95 -9.20
C GLU A 16 -27.22 22.96 -8.29
N LEU A 17 -27.98 23.62 -7.39
CA LEU A 17 -27.46 24.63 -6.47
C LEU A 17 -26.42 24.07 -5.50
N VAL A 18 -26.58 22.80 -5.08
CA VAL A 18 -25.67 22.11 -4.16
C VAL A 18 -24.57 21.33 -4.90
N SER A 19 -24.56 21.38 -6.25
CA SER A 19 -23.61 20.64 -7.10
C SER A 19 -23.61 19.11 -6.86
N ILE A 20 -24.80 18.53 -6.61
CA ILE A 20 -25.00 17.09 -6.46
C ILE A 20 -25.75 16.57 -7.68
N SER A 21 -25.39 15.39 -8.19
CA SER A 21 -26.14 14.76 -9.28
C SER A 21 -27.50 14.24 -8.80
N LEU A 22 -28.53 14.39 -9.65
CA LEU A 22 -29.88 13.90 -9.35
C LEU A 22 -29.90 12.38 -9.09
N SER A 23 -29.07 11.63 -9.81
CA SER A 23 -28.91 10.19 -9.62
C SER A 23 -28.31 9.82 -8.26
N SER A 24 -27.47 10.68 -7.69
CA SER A 24 -26.94 10.49 -6.33
C SER A 24 -27.99 10.76 -5.24
N TYR A 25 -29.04 11.54 -5.54
CA TYR A 25 -30.14 11.80 -4.60
C TYR A 25 -31.15 10.65 -4.57
N TYR A 26 -31.55 10.13 -5.73
CA TYR A 26 -32.50 9.01 -5.82
C TYR A 26 -31.85 7.62 -5.74
N GLY A 27 -30.54 7.53 -5.99
CA GLY A 27 -29.81 6.27 -5.92
C GLY A 27 -29.69 5.78 -4.47
N PRO A 28 -29.78 4.46 -4.22
CA PRO A 28 -29.46 3.95 -2.90
C PRO A 28 -28.02 4.32 -2.57
N ALA A 29 -27.79 4.88 -1.37
CA ALA A 29 -26.46 5.01 -0.83
C ALA A 29 -25.85 3.60 -0.78
N LYS A 30 -24.96 3.28 -1.71
CA LYS A 30 -24.21 2.02 -1.70
C LYS A 30 -23.23 2.07 -0.53
N GLY A 31 -23.75 1.76 0.66
CA GLY A 31 -22.92 1.46 1.82
C GLY A 31 -21.97 0.32 1.47
N ASP A 32 -20.83 0.27 2.15
CA ASP A 32 -20.00 -0.91 2.07
C ASP A 32 -20.81 -2.14 2.57
N PRO A 33 -20.70 -3.30 1.90
CA PRO A 33 -21.31 -4.53 2.40
C PRO A 33 -20.96 -4.79 3.87
N ALA A 34 -21.88 -5.36 4.64
CA ALA A 34 -21.68 -5.62 6.08
C ALA A 34 -20.37 -6.37 6.38
N GLU A 35 -19.98 -7.31 5.53
CA GLU A 35 -18.70 -8.02 5.62
C GLU A 35 -17.47 -7.10 5.55
N ASN A 36 -17.53 -6.03 4.76
CA ASN A 36 -16.43 -5.07 4.68
C ASN A 36 -16.34 -4.27 5.97
N LEU A 37 -17.46 -3.91 6.60
CA LEU A 37 -17.47 -3.19 7.87
C LEU A 37 -16.86 -4.04 8.99
N GLU A 38 -17.22 -5.32 9.05
CA GLU A 38 -16.61 -6.26 10.01
C GLU A 38 -15.10 -6.40 9.77
N LEU A 39 -14.69 -6.57 8.51
CA LEU A 39 -13.28 -6.65 8.17
C LEU A 39 -12.51 -5.36 8.46
N MET A 40 -13.14 -4.19 8.27
CA MET A 40 -12.55 -2.90 8.65
C MET A 40 -12.34 -2.81 10.16
N ARG A 41 -13.28 -3.27 10.99
CA ARG A 41 -13.12 -3.28 12.46
C ARG A 41 -11.95 -4.16 12.90
N LEU A 42 -11.80 -5.33 12.29
CA LEU A 42 -10.67 -6.24 12.58
C LEU A 42 -9.33 -5.63 12.16
N ILE A 43 -9.29 -4.99 10.98
CA ILE A 43 -8.08 -4.30 10.50
C ILE A 43 -7.72 -3.14 11.45
N ASP A 44 -8.71 -2.37 11.90
CA ASP A 44 -8.50 -1.23 12.80
C ASP A 44 -7.90 -1.68 14.14
N GLY A 45 -8.52 -2.69 14.77
CA GLY A 45 -8.02 -3.29 16.01
C GLY A 45 -6.59 -3.81 15.86
N GLN A 46 -6.31 -4.57 14.80
CA GLN A 46 -4.96 -5.09 14.56
C GLN A 46 -3.95 -3.98 14.26
N PHE A 47 -4.36 -2.89 13.60
CA PHE A 47 -3.48 -1.78 13.27
C PHE A 47 -3.07 -0.99 14.52
N LEU A 48 -3.95 -0.87 15.52
CA LEU A 48 -3.63 -0.25 16.81
C LEU A 48 -2.52 -1.01 17.56
N GLU A 49 -2.54 -2.34 17.50
CA GLU A 49 -1.49 -3.17 18.10
C GLU A 49 -0.20 -3.18 17.27
N THR A 50 -0.33 -3.11 15.94
CA THR A 50 0.78 -3.31 15.00
C THR A 50 0.81 -2.25 13.88
N PRO A 51 1.17 -0.99 14.17
CA PRO A 51 1.17 0.10 13.18
C PRO A 51 2.17 -0.09 12.02
N TRP A 52 3.10 -1.04 12.13
CA TRP A 52 4.03 -1.40 11.04
C TRP A 52 3.47 -2.47 10.08
N TYR A 53 2.27 -3.02 10.33
CA TYR A 53 1.66 -4.02 9.46
C TYR A 53 1.14 -3.39 8.16
N GLY A 54 1.86 -3.62 7.07
CA GLY A 54 1.36 -3.35 5.72
C GLY A 54 0.34 -4.39 5.25
N SER A 55 -0.30 -4.12 4.11
CA SER A 55 -1.31 -4.99 3.49
C SER A 55 -0.90 -6.48 3.40
N ARG A 56 0.39 -6.78 3.19
CA ARG A 56 0.90 -8.16 3.14
C ARG A 56 0.81 -8.86 4.51
N GLN A 57 1.32 -8.20 5.56
CA GLN A 57 1.33 -8.78 6.91
C GLN A 57 -0.09 -8.84 7.47
N MET A 58 -0.88 -7.78 7.26
CA MET A 58 -2.29 -7.74 7.65
C MET A 58 -3.08 -8.89 7.01
N THR A 59 -2.89 -9.15 5.71
CA THR A 59 -3.53 -10.31 5.04
C THR A 59 -3.10 -11.64 5.64
N ARG A 60 -1.82 -11.82 5.99
CA ARG A 60 -1.33 -13.06 6.60
C ARG A 60 -1.90 -13.25 7.99
N HIS A 61 -1.95 -12.20 8.80
CA HIS A 61 -2.54 -12.22 10.12
C HIS A 61 -4.03 -12.61 10.04
N LEU A 62 -4.82 -11.90 9.24
CA LEU A 62 -6.25 -12.19 9.06
C LEU A 62 -6.50 -13.64 8.60
N ARG A 63 -5.65 -14.18 7.72
CA ARG A 63 -5.74 -15.59 7.29
C ARG A 63 -5.43 -16.59 8.40
N ARG A 64 -4.47 -16.28 9.28
CA ARG A 64 -4.19 -17.14 10.46
C ARG A 64 -5.35 -17.15 11.44
N HIS A 65 -6.10 -16.05 11.53
CA HIS A 65 -7.32 -15.94 12.33
C HIS A 65 -8.58 -16.47 11.61
N GLY A 66 -8.42 -17.19 10.50
CA GLY A 66 -9.53 -17.88 9.82
C GLY A 66 -10.24 -17.08 8.72
N HIS A 67 -9.86 -15.82 8.48
CA HIS A 67 -10.49 -15.01 7.44
C HIS A 67 -9.87 -15.28 6.06
N GLN A 68 -10.66 -15.80 5.12
CA GLN A 68 -10.24 -16.01 3.73
C GLN A 68 -10.28 -14.70 2.93
N VAL A 69 -9.27 -13.85 3.12
CA VAL A 69 -9.18 -12.53 2.48
C VAL A 69 -8.08 -12.46 1.41
N ASN A 70 -8.39 -11.74 0.32
CA ASN A 70 -7.42 -11.41 -0.72
C ASN A 70 -6.65 -10.14 -0.33
N ARG A 71 -5.34 -10.11 -0.58
CA ARG A 71 -4.48 -8.93 -0.39
C ARG A 71 -5.03 -7.68 -1.08
N LYS A 72 -5.61 -7.81 -2.28
CA LYS A 72 -6.21 -6.68 -3.00
C LYS A 72 -7.40 -6.07 -2.23
N ARG A 73 -8.20 -6.91 -1.55
CA ARG A 73 -9.34 -6.48 -0.70
C ARG A 73 -8.81 -5.74 0.52
N VAL A 74 -7.88 -6.33 1.26
CA VAL A 74 -7.27 -5.70 2.45
C VAL A 74 -6.61 -4.37 2.11
N ARG A 75 -5.83 -4.30 1.02
CA ARG A 75 -5.22 -3.04 0.57
C ARG A 75 -6.26 -1.96 0.29
N ARG A 76 -7.36 -2.30 -0.39
CA ARG A 76 -8.45 -1.35 -0.70
C ARG A 76 -9.08 -0.82 0.59
N LEU A 77 -9.36 -1.69 1.56
CA LEU A 77 -9.97 -1.30 2.82
C LEU A 77 -9.04 -0.42 3.66
N MET A 78 -7.75 -0.79 3.77
CA MET A 78 -6.75 0.05 4.45
C MET A 78 -6.66 1.44 3.85
N VAL A 79 -6.64 1.55 2.51
CA VAL A 79 -6.64 2.86 1.82
C VAL A 79 -7.91 3.65 2.12
N ARG A 80 -9.08 3.00 2.11
CA ARG A 80 -10.36 3.64 2.43
C ARG A 80 -10.43 4.15 3.88
N MET A 81 -9.78 3.45 4.81
CA MET A 81 -9.66 3.84 6.21
C MET A 81 -8.52 4.85 6.46
N GLY A 82 -7.70 5.17 5.46
CA GLY A 82 -6.53 6.04 5.64
C GLY A 82 -5.37 5.38 6.40
N LEU A 83 -5.37 4.05 6.56
CA LEU A 83 -4.35 3.32 7.28
C LEU A 83 -3.13 3.04 6.41
N GLN A 84 -1.97 3.52 6.84
CA GLN A 84 -0.69 3.27 6.18
C GLN A 84 0.33 2.74 7.18
N ALA A 85 1.00 1.64 6.81
CA ALA A 85 2.05 1.08 7.64
C ALA A 85 3.18 2.08 7.86
N VAL A 86 3.51 2.30 9.13
CA VAL A 86 4.62 3.16 9.54
C VAL A 86 5.86 2.28 9.70
N TYR A 87 6.84 2.50 8.83
CA TYR A 87 8.15 1.84 8.92
C TYR A 87 9.24 2.88 8.66
N GLN A 88 10.41 2.66 9.27
CA GLN A 88 11.57 3.49 8.98
C GLN A 88 12.01 3.23 7.54
N ARG A 89 12.08 4.28 6.74
CA ARG A 89 12.69 4.20 5.41
C ARG A 89 14.18 3.93 5.60
N PRO A 90 14.78 3.01 4.82
CA PRO A 90 16.22 2.79 4.87
C PRO A 90 16.92 4.12 4.55
N LYS A 91 17.79 4.58 5.46
CA LYS A 91 18.61 5.77 5.24
C LYS A 91 19.82 5.36 4.41
N THR A 92 19.70 5.41 3.09
CA THR A 92 20.83 5.13 2.16
C THR A 92 21.89 6.22 2.16
N THR A 93 21.57 7.41 2.70
CA THR A 93 22.48 8.57 2.73
C THR A 93 23.47 8.55 3.91
N VAL A 94 23.27 7.68 4.90
CA VAL A 94 24.17 7.57 6.05
C VAL A 94 25.06 6.34 5.82
N PRO A 95 26.33 6.53 5.44
CA PRO A 95 27.27 5.42 5.35
C PRO A 95 27.48 4.81 6.73
N HIS A 96 27.64 3.49 6.79
CA HIS A 96 28.03 2.81 8.01
C HIS A 96 29.40 3.35 8.47
N PRO A 97 29.64 3.58 9.77
CA PRO A 97 30.88 4.19 10.26
C PRO A 97 32.15 3.41 9.87
N GLU A 98 32.03 2.11 9.63
CA GLU A 98 33.13 1.25 9.21
C GLU A 98 33.35 1.21 7.68
N HIS A 99 32.46 1.82 6.89
CA HIS A 99 32.62 1.85 5.44
C HIS A 99 33.67 2.89 5.04
N LYS A 100 34.82 2.39 4.58
CA LYS A 100 35.88 3.21 4.01
C LYS A 100 35.37 3.98 2.79
N ILE A 101 35.47 5.30 2.84
CA ILE A 101 35.19 6.17 1.70
C ILE A 101 36.34 6.02 0.70
N TRP A 102 36.05 5.48 -0.48
CA TRP A 102 37.02 5.41 -1.57
C TRP A 102 36.97 6.70 -2.38
N PRO A 103 38.13 7.33 -2.68
CA PRO A 103 38.16 8.47 -3.58
C PRO A 103 37.65 8.05 -4.96
N TYR A 104 36.84 8.90 -5.58
CA TYR A 104 36.35 8.65 -6.94
C TYR A 104 37.50 8.88 -7.93
N LEU A 105 38.19 7.81 -8.30
CA LEU A 105 39.42 7.85 -9.11
C LEU A 105 39.21 8.30 -10.56
N LEU A 106 37.95 8.38 -11.01
CA LEU A 106 37.59 8.90 -12.33
C LEU A 106 37.36 10.42 -12.32
N ARG A 107 37.45 11.07 -11.16
CA ARG A 107 37.37 12.53 -11.06
C ARG A 107 38.58 13.11 -11.80
N ASP A 108 38.34 13.95 -12.79
CA ASP A 108 39.34 14.63 -13.64
C ASP A 108 40.03 13.78 -14.73
N LEU A 109 39.55 12.55 -14.98
CA LEU A 109 40.02 11.75 -16.11
C LEU A 109 39.27 12.15 -17.40
N THR A 110 40.00 12.58 -18.43
CA THR A 110 39.42 12.81 -19.77
C THR A 110 39.31 11.48 -20.50
N ILE A 111 38.10 11.10 -20.94
CA ILE A 111 37.82 9.85 -21.66
C ILE A 111 37.64 10.20 -23.14
N ASP A 112 38.63 9.88 -23.97
CA ASP A 112 38.74 10.29 -25.37
C ASP A 112 38.60 9.13 -26.38
N ARG A 113 38.59 7.87 -25.91
CA ARG A 113 38.42 6.68 -26.76
C ARG A 113 37.54 5.60 -26.11
N PRO A 114 36.90 4.73 -26.92
CA PRO A 114 36.20 3.54 -26.42
C PRO A 114 37.13 2.64 -25.57
N ASP A 115 36.54 1.83 -24.69
CA ASP A 115 37.22 0.85 -23.82
C ASP A 115 38.16 1.41 -22.72
N GLN A 116 38.10 2.71 -22.42
CA GLN A 116 38.90 3.33 -21.34
C GLN A 116 38.35 3.15 -19.93
N VAL A 117 37.03 3.10 -19.76
CA VAL A 117 36.36 2.97 -18.46
C VAL A 117 35.21 1.98 -18.59
N TRP A 118 35.17 1.01 -17.69
CA TRP A 118 34.18 -0.05 -17.66
C TRP A 118 33.39 0.07 -16.35
N CYS A 119 32.06 0.12 -16.45
CA CYS A 119 31.17 0.04 -15.29
C CYS A 119 30.48 -1.33 -15.34
N SER A 120 30.53 -2.07 -14.24
CA SER A 120 29.83 -3.34 -14.08
C SER A 120 29.04 -3.28 -12.79
N ASP A 121 27.73 -3.44 -12.89
CA ASP A 121 26.83 -3.60 -11.76
C ASP A 121 26.43 -5.09 -11.63
N LEU A 122 26.55 -5.61 -10.42
CA LEU A 122 26.08 -6.95 -10.09
C LEU A 122 24.67 -6.81 -9.51
N VAL A 123 23.69 -7.36 -10.23
CA VAL A 123 22.32 -7.49 -9.73
C VAL A 123 22.18 -8.87 -9.11
N ASP A 124 22.04 -8.92 -7.79
CA ASP A 124 21.71 -10.16 -7.09
C ASP A 124 20.24 -10.55 -7.35
N PHE A 125 20.04 -11.64 -8.09
CA PHE A 125 18.74 -12.25 -8.27
C PHE A 125 18.51 -13.29 -7.16
N ALA A 126 18.06 -12.82 -5.98
CA ALA A 126 17.69 -13.72 -4.89
C ALA A 126 16.48 -14.61 -5.26
N ASN A 127 16.76 -15.82 -5.76
CA ASN A 127 15.79 -16.90 -5.91
C ASN A 127 15.52 -17.55 -4.55
N HIS A 128 14.69 -16.90 -3.73
CA HIS A 128 14.28 -17.48 -2.45
C HIS A 128 13.14 -18.50 -2.63
N LYS A 129 13.39 -19.61 -3.32
CA LYS A 129 12.56 -20.83 -3.20
C LYS A 129 13.32 -22.10 -3.59
N LEU A 130 13.13 -23.13 -2.75
CA LEU A 130 13.38 -24.56 -2.95
C LEU A 130 14.74 -25.12 -2.48
N PHE A 131 14.93 -25.16 -1.16
CA PHE A 131 15.58 -26.31 -0.50
C PHE A 131 14.97 -26.48 0.89
N ASP A 132 13.68 -26.82 0.96
CA ASP A 132 13.17 -27.53 2.13
C ASP A 132 13.29 -29.02 1.83
N GLY A 133 14.27 -29.64 2.48
CA GLY A 133 14.54 -31.05 2.39
C GLY A 133 13.36 -31.87 2.92
N HIS A 134 12.85 -32.77 2.08
CA HIS A 134 12.15 -33.95 2.52
C HIS A 134 13.08 -34.77 3.42
N GLN A 135 12.92 -34.66 4.74
CA GLN A 135 13.44 -35.65 5.69
C GLN A 135 12.54 -36.89 5.63
N GLY A 136 13.21 -38.04 5.54
CA GLY A 136 12.67 -39.32 5.14
C GLY A 136 11.67 -39.94 6.12
N GLN A 137 10.84 -40.78 5.52
CA GLN A 137 10.15 -41.90 6.16
C GLN A 137 11.14 -42.75 6.98
N ARG A 138 10.85 -42.97 8.26
CA ARG A 138 10.93 -44.25 8.98
C ARG A 138 9.96 -44.23 10.15
#